data_AF-A0A1A8BLE6-F1
#
_entry.id   AF-A0A1A8BLE6-F1
#
_cell.length_a   1.000
_cell.length_b   1.000
_cell.length_c   1.000
_cell.angle_alpha   90.00
_cell.angle_beta   90.00
_cell.angle_gamma   90.00
#
_symmetry.space_group_name_H-M   'P 1'
#
loop_
_entity.id
_entity.type
_entity.pdbx_description
1 polymer ?
#
loop_
_entity_poly.entity_id
_entity_poly.type
_entity_poly.pdbx_seq_one_letter_code
_entity_poly.pdbx_strand_id
1 'polypeptide(L)'
;ILKNHTAHACEGDILIIKCPRRTSVAVLSAFYGRRVPDKYLCPSVNTNMTGERDTECTSPVANEKVLSECQDQQSCHIPVLAPVFGPDSCPLTSKYLLVYYKCRP
;
A
#
# COMPACT_ATOMS: atom_id res chain seq x y z
N ILE A 1 16.36 11.72 16.17
CA ILE A 1 14.92 11.67 15.81
C ILE A 1 14.77 10.64 14.70
N LEU A 2 13.92 9.62 14.86
CA LEU A 2 13.67 8.60 13.83
C LEU A 2 12.91 9.23 12.65
N LYS A 3 13.39 9.00 11.42
CA LYS A 3 12.82 9.59 10.20
C LYS A 3 11.58 8.80 9.74
N ASN A 4 10.52 9.51 9.34
CA ASN A 4 9.36 8.91 8.71
C ASN A 4 9.65 8.61 7.24
N HIS A 5 9.22 7.45 6.79
CA HIS A 5 9.30 7.00 5.41
C HIS A 5 7.90 6.67 4.89
N THR A 6 7.71 6.85 3.59
CA THR A 6 6.51 6.49 2.87
C THR A 6 6.91 5.63 1.68
N ALA A 7 6.24 4.50 1.49
CA ALA A 7 6.41 3.65 0.32
C ALA A 7 5.04 3.33 -0.27
N HIS A 8 4.98 3.16 -1.60
CA HIS A 8 3.76 2.79 -2.29
C HIS A 8 4.06 1.89 -3.49
N ALA A 9 3.05 1.10 -3.89
CA ALA A 9 3.09 0.27 -5.08
C ALA A 9 1.67 0.10 -5.64
N CYS A 10 1.56 -0.07 -6.95
CA CYS A 10 0.29 -0.20 -7.64
C CYS A 10 -0.25 -1.63 -7.55
N GLU A 11 -1.56 -1.79 -7.76
CA GLU A 11 -2.16 -3.11 -7.89
C GLU A 11 -1.51 -3.91 -9.03
N GLY A 12 -1.09 -5.14 -8.72
CA GLY A 12 -0.29 -6.00 -9.60
C GLY A 12 1.21 -6.01 -9.27
N ASP A 13 1.72 -5.01 -8.56
CA ASP A 13 3.14 -4.92 -8.20
C ASP A 13 3.44 -5.58 -6.84
N ILE A 14 4.73 -5.63 -6.48
CA ILE A 14 5.20 -6.04 -5.15
C ILE A 14 5.83 -4.82 -4.46
N LEU A 15 5.30 -4.43 -3.30
CA LEU A 15 5.92 -3.41 -2.46
C LEU A 15 7.10 -4.02 -1.71
N ILE A 16 8.27 -3.38 -1.81
CA ILE A 16 9.48 -3.77 -1.08
C ILE A 16 9.82 -2.66 -0.08
N ILE A 17 9.80 -2.99 1.22
CA ILE A 17 10.28 -2.11 2.29
C ILE A 17 11.56 -2.71 2.85
N LYS A 18 12.60 -1.90 2.96
CA LYS A 18 13.90 -2.33 3.49
C LYS A 18 14.51 -1.25 4.37
N CYS A 19 14.83 -1.65 5.59
CA CYS A 19 15.55 -0.82 6.53
C CYS A 19 17.07 -1.10 6.51
N PRO A 20 17.90 -0.13 6.92
CA PRO A 20 19.33 -0.33 7.10
C PRO A 20 19.68 -1.53 8.00
N ARG A 21 20.93 -2.00 7.91
CA ARG A 21 21.40 -3.08 8.79
C ARG A 21 21.21 -2.71 10.26
N ARG A 22 20.82 -3.70 11.07
CA ARG A 22 20.57 -3.56 12.52
C ARG A 22 19.42 -2.61 12.87
N THR A 23 18.46 -2.44 11.95
CA THR A 23 17.20 -1.76 12.22
C THR A 23 16.07 -2.59 11.64
N SER A 24 14.88 -2.45 12.21
CA SER A 24 13.66 -3.11 11.77
C SER A 24 12.58 -2.09 11.38
N VAL A 25 11.65 -2.54 10.55
CA VAL A 25 10.49 -1.75 10.15
C VAL A 25 9.53 -1.63 11.33
N ALA A 26 9.17 -0.39 11.65
CA ALA A 26 8.06 -0.05 12.53
C ALA A 26 6.96 0.57 11.67
N VAL A 27 5.87 -0.17 11.48
CA VAL A 27 4.74 0.29 10.68
C VAL A 27 3.98 1.35 11.48
N LEU A 28 3.72 2.51 10.88
CA LEU A 28 2.91 3.58 11.48
C LEU A 28 1.45 3.45 11.06
N SER A 29 1.23 3.28 9.75
CA SER A 29 -0.08 3.03 9.17
C SER A 29 0.06 2.48 7.75
N ALA A 30 -0.95 1.77 7.28
CA ALA A 30 -1.06 1.40 5.89
C ALA A 30 -2.48 1.57 5.35
N PHE A 31 -2.54 1.79 4.04
CA PHE A 31 -3.75 2.00 3.28
C PHE A 31 -3.67 1.17 2.00
N TYR A 32 -4.76 0.48 1.65
CA TYR A 32 -4.93 -0.15 0.35
C TYR A 32 -6.27 0.27 -0.24
N GLY A 33 -6.27 0.83 -1.43
CA GLY A 33 -7.46 1.38 -2.07
C GLY A 33 -7.12 2.49 -3.06
N ARG A 34 -8.04 3.44 -3.25
CA ARG A 34 -7.78 4.67 -4.00
C ARG A 34 -8.37 5.89 -3.29
N ARG A 35 -7.56 6.93 -3.11
CA ARG A 35 -8.00 8.25 -2.59
C ARG A 35 -7.67 9.42 -3.51
N VAL A 36 -6.80 9.20 -4.49
CA VAL A 36 -6.43 10.22 -5.49
C VAL A 36 -6.86 9.77 -6.89
N PRO A 37 -7.26 10.70 -7.76
CA PRO A 37 -7.58 10.38 -9.15
C PRO A 37 -6.44 9.64 -9.86
N ASP A 38 -6.78 8.70 -10.74
CA ASP A 38 -5.84 7.84 -11.49
C ASP A 38 -4.67 8.58 -12.13
N LYS A 39 -4.92 9.78 -12.66
CA LYS A 39 -3.89 10.59 -13.33
C LYS A 39 -2.71 10.97 -12.41
N TYR A 40 -2.87 10.90 -11.09
CA TYR A 40 -1.84 11.27 -10.13
C TYR A 40 -1.08 10.08 -9.54
N LEU A 41 -1.69 8.89 -9.49
CA LEU A 41 -1.08 7.70 -8.90
C LEU A 41 -1.69 6.43 -9.48
N CYS A 42 -0.84 5.52 -9.96
CA CYS A 42 -1.24 4.25 -10.57
C CYS A 42 -2.29 4.46 -11.69
N PRO A 43 -1.91 5.11 -12.81
CA PRO A 43 -2.84 5.35 -13.90
C PRO A 43 -3.30 4.04 -14.52
N SER A 44 -4.62 3.85 -14.65
CA SER A 44 -5.17 2.70 -15.36
C SER A 44 -4.88 2.81 -16.86
N VAL A 45 -4.51 1.68 -17.49
CA VAL A 45 -4.28 1.58 -18.94
C VAL A 45 -5.61 1.72 -19.72
N ASN A 46 -6.74 1.46 -19.07
CA ASN A 46 -8.05 1.50 -19.71
C ASN A 46 -8.67 2.90 -19.60
N THR A 47 -8.49 3.70 -20.65
CA THR A 47 -8.98 5.09 -20.77
C THR A 47 -10.50 5.23 -20.82
N ASN A 48 -11.26 4.14 -21.01
CA ASN A 48 -12.73 4.17 -21.08
C ASN A 48 -13.42 4.24 -19.71
N MET A 49 -12.66 4.24 -18.62
CA MET A 49 -13.19 4.39 -17.26
C MET A 49 -13.02 5.85 -16.80
N THR A 50 -13.37 6.81 -17.64
CA THR A 50 -13.46 8.23 -17.25
C THR A 50 -14.69 8.44 -16.39
N GLY A 51 -14.49 8.69 -15.10
CA GLY A 51 -15.55 9.17 -14.23
C GLY A 51 -15.22 8.83 -12.79
N GLU A 52 -14.96 9.86 -11.98
CA GLU A 52 -15.07 9.88 -10.51
C GLU A 52 -15.09 8.49 -9.85
N ARG A 53 -13.96 7.78 -9.89
CA ARG A 53 -13.88 6.45 -9.30
C ARG A 53 -13.79 6.60 -7.79
N ASP A 54 -14.64 5.89 -7.05
CA ASP A 54 -14.78 5.92 -5.59
C ASP A 54 -13.45 6.23 -4.89
N THR A 55 -13.24 7.49 -4.54
CA THR A 55 -12.12 7.94 -3.71
C THR A 55 -12.24 7.48 -2.26
N GLU A 56 -13.31 6.73 -1.95
CA GLU A 56 -13.62 6.19 -0.63
C GLU A 56 -13.43 4.67 -0.54
N CYS A 57 -12.93 4.00 -1.59
CA CYS A 57 -12.65 2.57 -1.45
C CYS A 57 -11.34 2.32 -0.69
N THR A 58 -11.46 1.72 0.48
CA THR A 58 -10.36 1.34 1.37
C THR A 58 -10.58 -0.07 1.89
N SER A 59 -9.52 -0.87 1.94
CA SER A 59 -9.55 -2.15 2.64
C SER A 59 -9.36 -1.91 4.15
N PRO A 60 -10.23 -2.50 5.01
CA PRO A 60 -10.07 -2.41 6.46
C PRO A 60 -8.88 -3.25 6.97
N VAL A 61 -8.48 -4.30 6.24
CA VAL A 61 -7.41 -5.22 6.66
C VAL A 61 -6.02 -4.77 6.21
N ALA A 62 -5.92 -3.67 5.47
CA ALA A 62 -4.65 -3.17 4.93
C ALA A 62 -3.58 -2.98 6.01
N ASN A 63 -3.96 -2.34 7.13
CA ASN A 63 -3.04 -2.06 8.20
C ASN A 63 -2.55 -3.33 8.91
N GLU A 64 -3.47 -4.24 9.23
CA GLU A 64 -3.16 -5.51 9.89
C GLU A 64 -2.27 -6.39 9.01
N LYS A 65 -2.54 -6.43 7.70
CA LYS A 65 -1.74 -7.20 6.76
C LYS A 65 -0.30 -6.69 6.70
N VAL A 66 -0.10 -5.38 6.58
CA VAL A 66 1.24 -4.79 6.53
C VAL A 66 1.98 -4.95 7.87
N LEU A 67 1.28 -4.82 9.00
CA LEU A 67 1.84 -5.12 10.31
C LEU A 67 2.34 -6.57 10.37
N SER A 68 1.51 -7.54 9.96
CA SER A 68 1.88 -8.95 9.98
C SER A 68 3.11 -9.28 9.11
N GLU A 69 3.28 -8.62 7.97
CA GLU A 69 4.35 -8.94 7.01
C GLU A 69 5.65 -8.17 7.29
N CYS A 70 5.56 -6.95 7.84
CA CYS A 70 6.70 -6.04 7.92
C CYS A 70 7.14 -5.70 9.33
N GLN A 71 6.26 -5.74 10.32
CA GLN A 71 6.60 -5.31 11.67
C GLN A 71 7.78 -6.13 12.20
N ASP A 72 8.79 -5.43 12.69
CA ASP A 72 10.03 -6.01 13.24
C ASP A 72 10.90 -6.80 12.24
N GLN A 73 10.57 -6.77 10.95
CA GLN A 73 11.42 -7.30 9.89
C GLN A 73 12.41 -6.24 9.40
N GLN A 74 13.61 -6.66 8.99
CA GLN A 74 14.56 -5.76 8.32
C GLN A 74 14.11 -5.43 6.89
N SER A 75 13.49 -6.41 6.22
CA SER A 75 13.02 -6.32 4.85
C SER A 75 11.75 -7.14 4.71
N CYS A 76 10.74 -6.61 4.02
CA CYS A 76 9.49 -7.33 3.73
C CYS A 76 9.04 -7.07 2.30
N HIS A 77 8.33 -8.02 1.72
CA HIS A 77 7.80 -7.97 0.36
C HIS A 77 6.29 -8.22 0.41
N ILE A 78 5.49 -7.30 -0.11
CA ILE A 78 4.03 -7.39 -0.05
C ILE A 78 3.47 -7.37 -1.47
N PRO A 79 2.90 -8.48 -1.97
CA PRO A 79 2.15 -8.49 -3.21
C PRO A 79 0.93 -7.58 -3.09
N VAL A 80 0.80 -6.61 -3.99
CA VAL A 80 -0.30 -5.64 -4.00
C VAL A 80 -1.44 -6.18 -4.85
N LEU A 81 -2.21 -7.11 -4.30
CA LEU A 81 -3.30 -7.80 -4.99
C LEU A 81 -4.58 -7.74 -4.16
N ALA A 82 -5.74 -7.52 -4.80
CA ALA A 82 -7.02 -7.43 -4.08
C ALA A 82 -7.27 -8.61 -3.11
N PRO A 83 -7.07 -9.89 -3.47
CA PRO A 83 -7.28 -11.01 -2.55
C PRO A 83 -6.41 -10.98 -1.28
N VAL A 84 -5.25 -10.32 -1.32
CA VAL A 84 -4.36 -10.17 -0.15
C VAL A 84 -4.97 -9.21 0.88
N PHE A 85 -5.80 -8.28 0.43
CA PHE A 85 -6.40 -7.22 1.23
C PHE A 85 -7.91 -7.41 1.41
N GLY A 86 -8.40 -8.65 1.29
CA GLY A 86 -9.79 -9.00 1.54
C GLY A 86 -10.72 -8.79 0.34
N PRO A 87 -12.06 -8.87 0.57
CA PRO A 87 -13.04 -8.63 -0.48
C PRO A 87 -12.85 -7.26 -1.14
N ASP A 88 -12.84 -7.23 -2.47
CA ASP A 88 -12.60 -6.00 -3.22
C ASP A 88 -13.88 -5.14 -3.27
N SER A 89 -13.88 -4.04 -2.52
CA SER A 89 -14.97 -3.06 -2.53
C SER A 89 -15.06 -2.26 -3.84
N CYS A 90 -14.02 -2.28 -4.68
CA CYS A 90 -13.95 -1.49 -5.92
C CYS A 90 -13.17 -2.24 -7.04
N PRO A 91 -13.73 -3.31 -7.62
CA PRO A 91 -13.05 -4.17 -8.60
C PRO A 91 -12.69 -3.50 -9.92
N LEU A 92 -13.27 -2.33 -10.21
CA LEU A 92 -13.04 -1.55 -11.44
C LEU A 92 -12.10 -0.36 -11.23
N THR A 93 -11.60 -0.19 -10.00
CA THR A 93 -10.68 0.88 -9.64
C THR A 93 -9.29 0.30 -9.47
N SER A 94 -8.31 0.86 -10.19
CA SER A 94 -6.90 0.52 -9.98
C SER A 94 -6.51 0.94 -8.57
N LYS A 95 -6.17 0.03 -7.67
CA LYS A 95 -5.81 0.39 -6.29
C LYS A 95 -4.30 0.57 -6.13
N TYR A 96 -3.90 1.12 -4.99
CA TYR A 96 -2.50 1.18 -4.58
C TYR A 96 -2.38 0.91 -3.09
N LEU A 97 -1.26 0.29 -2.70
CA LEU A 97 -0.85 0.19 -1.32
C LEU A 97 0.02 1.40 -0.98
N LEU A 98 -0.25 2.02 0.17
CA LEU A 98 0.53 3.13 0.73
C LEU A 98 0.88 2.79 2.17
N VAL A 99 2.16 2.77 2.50
CA VAL A 99 2.67 2.40 3.82
C VAL A 99 3.51 3.54 4.38
N TYR A 100 3.16 3.97 5.59
CA TYR A 100 3.95 4.89 6.39
C TYR A 100 4.69 4.09 7.46
N TYR A 101 6.01 4.25 7.53
CA TYR A 101 6.84 3.46 8.43
C TYR A 101 8.06 4.24 8.92
N LYS A 102 8.76 3.67 9.90
CA LYS A 102 10.08 4.10 10.37
C LYS A 102 11.02 2.89 10.37
N CYS A 103 12.32 3.15 10.34
CA CYS A 103 13.32 2.15 10.71
C CYS A 103 13.79 2.43 12.13
N ARG A 104 13.57 1.49 13.05
CA ARG A 104 14.01 1.59 14.45
C ARG A 104 15.15 0.60 14.73
N PRO A 105 16.13 0.93 15.58
CA PRO A 105 17.10 -0.04 16.08
C PRO A 105 16.44 -1.24 16.74
#